data_AF-A0A3D2W783-F1
#
_entry.id   AF-A0A3D2W783-F1
#
_cell.length_a   1.000
_cell.length_b   1.000
_cell.length_c   1.000
_cell.angle_alpha   90.00
_cell.angle_beta   90.00
_cell.angle_gamma   90.00
#
_symmetry.space_group_name_H-M   'P 1'
#
loop_
_entity.id
_entity.type
_entity.pdbx_description
1 polymer ?
#
loop_
_entity_poly.entity_id
_entity_poly.type
_entity_poly.pdbx_seq_one_letter_code
_entity_poly.pdbx_strand_id
1 'polypeptide(L)'
;MNKEFKARIISSSNRPIRYDESLCIGCHRCAAACQADVLIPMEKGKPPVVMYPGECWYCGACVMECPVEGAIRLEHPLMNRTKFIEKKMKGHNE
;
A
#
# COMPACT_ATOMS: atom_id res chain seq x y z
N MET A 1 -26.33 19.02 15.10
CA MET A 1 -25.25 19.95 14.73
C MET A 1 -24.45 19.29 13.62
N ASN A 2 -24.78 19.57 12.35
CA ASN A 2 -24.14 18.92 11.22
C ASN A 2 -22.95 19.78 10.80
N LYS A 3 -21.73 19.37 11.20
CA LYS A 3 -20.50 19.98 10.72
C LYS A 3 -20.06 19.24 9.45
N GLU A 4 -19.89 19.98 8.36
CA GLU A 4 -19.24 19.45 7.16
C GLU A 4 -17.73 19.51 7.34
N PHE A 5 -17.07 18.36 7.21
CA PHE A 5 -15.62 18.25 7.23
C PHE A 5 -15.12 17.94 5.81
N LYS A 6 -14.07 18.63 5.38
CA LYS A 6 -13.42 18.43 4.08
C LYS A 6 -12.03 17.87 4.29
N ALA A 7 -11.76 16.67 3.77
CA ALA A 7 -10.44 16.07 3.76
C ALA A 7 -9.70 16.40 2.45
N ARG A 8 -8.37 16.41 2.52
CA ARG A 8 -7.48 16.53 1.34
C ARG A 8 -6.36 15.51 1.50
N ILE A 9 -5.89 14.97 0.38
CA ILE A 9 -4.75 14.06 0.38
C ILE A 9 -3.54 14.78 0.98
N ILE A 10 -2.92 14.17 1.99
CA ILE A 10 -1.71 14.73 2.60
C ILE A 10 -0.54 14.48 1.66
N SER A 11 0.16 15.55 1.29
CA SER A 11 1.36 15.43 0.47
C SER A 11 2.44 14.67 1.22
N SER A 12 2.95 13.60 0.62
CA SER A 12 4.08 12.82 1.14
C SER A 12 4.99 12.44 -0.01
N SER A 13 6.29 12.33 0.30
CA SER A 13 7.27 11.74 -0.61
C SER A 13 7.09 10.22 -0.74
N ASN A 14 6.37 9.60 0.19
CA ASN A 14 6.11 8.17 0.19
C ASN A 14 4.93 7.86 -0.72
N ARG A 15 5.06 6.81 -1.54
CA ARG A 15 3.97 6.26 -2.35
C ARG A 15 3.80 4.77 -2.03
N PRO A 16 3.22 4.44 -0.87
CA PRO A 16 3.25 3.08 -0.35
C PRO A 16 2.37 2.10 -1.15
N ILE A 17 1.29 2.59 -1.75
CA ILE A 17 0.29 1.75 -2.41
C ILE A 17 0.18 2.13 -3.86
N ARG A 18 0.19 1.13 -4.73
CA ARG A 18 -0.17 1.25 -6.14
C ARG A 18 -1.27 0.27 -6.49
N TYR A 19 -2.24 0.76 -7.26
CA TYR A 19 -3.29 -0.07 -7.81
C TYR A 19 -3.03 -0.35 -9.28
N ASP A 20 -3.46 -1.51 -9.73
CA ASP A 20 -3.73 -1.77 -11.14
C ASP A 20 -5.23 -1.54 -11.37
N GLU A 21 -5.58 -0.41 -11.99
CA GLU A 21 -6.99 -0.04 -12.19
C GLU A 21 -7.74 -1.00 -13.13
N SER A 22 -7.03 -1.74 -13.98
CA SER A 22 -7.66 -2.73 -14.87
C SER A 22 -8.10 -4.00 -14.13
N LEU A 23 -7.47 -4.30 -12.99
CA LEU A 23 -7.76 -5.48 -12.17
C LEU A 23 -8.60 -5.15 -10.93
N CYS A 24 -8.54 -3.91 -10.44
CA CYS A 24 -9.24 -3.52 -9.23
C CYS A 24 -10.76 -3.56 -9.42
N ILE A 25 -11.43 -4.45 -8.70
CA ILE A 25 -12.91 -4.55 -8.70
C ILE A 25 -13.60 -3.58 -7.73
N GLY A 26 -12.84 -2.69 -7.07
CA GLY A 26 -13.38 -1.70 -6.13
C GLY A 26 -14.20 -2.30 -4.98
N CYS A 27 -13.77 -3.44 -4.43
CA CYS A 27 -14.44 -4.12 -3.31
C CYS A 27 -14.07 -3.57 -1.92
N HIS A 28 -13.03 -2.73 -1.84
CA HIS A 28 -12.55 -2.03 -0.65
C HIS A 28 -12.15 -2.89 0.56
N ARG A 29 -11.96 -4.21 0.39
CA ARG A 29 -11.39 -5.08 1.45
C ARG A 29 -10.02 -4.60 1.94
N CYS A 30 -9.19 -4.10 1.03
CA CYS A 30 -7.90 -3.49 1.37
C CYS A 30 -8.02 -2.28 2.30
N ALA A 31 -9.08 -1.48 2.16
CA ALA A 31 -9.35 -0.35 3.05
C ALA A 31 -9.80 -0.83 4.43
N ALA A 32 -10.73 -1.78 4.50
CA ALA A 32 -11.17 -2.38 5.76
C ALA A 32 -10.03 -3.08 6.54
N ALA A 33 -9.05 -3.65 5.83
CA ALA A 33 -7.88 -4.29 6.43
C ALA A 33 -6.83 -3.30 6.97
N CYS A 34 -6.90 -2.02 6.58
CA CYS A 34 -5.88 -1.05 6.92
C CYS A 34 -6.10 -0.51 8.35
N GLN A 35 -5.32 -0.99 9.30
CA GLN A 35 -5.39 -0.55 10.71
C GLN A 35 -4.96 0.92 10.94
N ALA A 36 -4.40 1.57 9.91
CA ALA A 36 -3.93 2.95 9.98
C ALA A 36 -4.83 3.93 9.18
N ASP A 37 -5.98 3.47 8.66
CA ASP A 37 -6.95 4.28 7.91
C ASP A 37 -6.35 5.10 6.74
N VAL A 38 -5.25 4.62 6.17
CA VAL A 38 -4.54 5.28 5.05
C VAL A 38 -5.37 5.25 3.76
N LEU A 39 -6.24 4.26 3.62
CA LEU A 39 -7.03 3.99 2.42
C LEU A 39 -8.49 4.36 2.65
N ILE A 40 -8.98 5.38 1.94
CA ILE A 40 -10.36 5.85 2.06
C ILE A 40 -11.20 5.24 0.94
N PRO A 41 -12.25 4.46 1.25
CA PRO A 41 -13.17 3.91 0.26
C PRO A 41 -13.80 5.01 -0.60
N MET A 42 -13.97 4.71 -1.89
CA MET A 42 -14.62 5.59 -2.86
C MET A 42 -15.91 4.95 -3.36
N GLU A 43 -16.47 5.47 -4.45
CA GLU A 43 -17.53 4.78 -5.19
C GLU A 43 -17.12 3.35 -5.56
N LYS A 44 -18.10 2.45 -5.55
CA LYS A 44 -17.91 1.04 -5.92
C LYS A 44 -17.32 0.96 -7.33
N GLY A 45 -16.36 0.06 -7.52
CA GLY A 45 -15.66 -0.12 -8.81
C GLY A 45 -14.41 0.75 -8.99
N LYS A 46 -14.13 1.68 -8.07
CA LYS A 46 -12.85 2.43 -8.04
C LYS A 46 -11.97 1.98 -6.87
N PRO A 47 -10.64 2.03 -7.01
CA PRO A 47 -9.73 1.79 -5.89
C PRO A 47 -9.93 2.83 -4.78
N PRO A 48 -9.65 2.49 -3.51
CA PRO A 48 -9.61 3.46 -2.43
C PRO A 48 -8.56 4.54 -2.68
N VAL A 49 -8.83 5.77 -2.23
CA VAL A 49 -7.85 6.86 -2.26
C VAL A 49 -6.81 6.63 -1.16
N VAL A 50 -5.53 6.77 -1.50
CA VAL A 50 -4.44 6.80 -0.51
C VAL A 50 -4.38 8.20 0.09
N MET A 51 -5.12 8.42 1.18
CA MET A 51 -5.31 9.76 1.77
C MET A 51 -4.12 10.20 2.62
N TYR A 52 -3.54 9.25 3.37
CA TYR A 52 -2.45 9.50 4.33
C TYR A 52 -1.21 8.67 4.01
N PRO A 53 -0.58 8.86 2.83
CA PRO A 53 0.52 8.00 2.38
C PRO A 53 1.72 7.95 3.33
N GLY A 54 1.95 9.01 4.11
CA GLY A 54 3.01 9.07 5.12
C GLY A 54 2.77 8.19 6.36
N GLU A 55 1.52 7.84 6.65
CA GLU A 55 1.13 7.06 7.82
C GLU A 55 1.15 5.55 7.56
N CYS A 56 1.51 5.11 6.34
CA CYS A 56 1.56 3.70 6.01
C CYS A 56 2.74 3.00 6.69
N TRP A 57 2.46 1.92 7.41
CA TRP A 57 3.47 1.11 8.11
C TRP A 57 4.08 -0.01 7.28
N TYR A 58 3.67 -0.14 6.01
CA TYR A 58 4.17 -1.18 5.12
C TYR A 58 3.92 -2.62 5.61
N CYS A 59 2.83 -2.87 6.35
CA CYS A 59 2.51 -4.19 6.89
C CYS A 59 2.01 -5.21 5.85
N GLY A 60 1.54 -4.74 4.68
CA GLY A 60 1.07 -5.62 3.60
C GLY A 60 -0.32 -6.23 3.78
N ALA A 61 -1.05 -5.95 4.87
CA ALA A 61 -2.40 -6.47 5.08
C ALA A 61 -3.37 -6.19 3.91
N CYS A 62 -3.27 -4.99 3.33
CA CYS A 62 -4.07 -4.60 2.16
C CYS A 62 -3.81 -5.46 0.91
N VAL A 63 -2.58 -5.97 0.74
CA VAL A 63 -2.21 -6.87 -0.37
C VAL A 63 -2.72 -8.28 -0.08
N MET A 64 -2.54 -8.77 1.16
CA MET A 64 -3.01 -10.10 1.56
C MET A 64 -4.53 -10.25 1.49
N GLU A 65 -5.27 -9.18 1.81
CA GLU A 65 -6.74 -9.18 1.77
C GLU A 65 -7.34 -8.94 0.39
N CYS A 66 -6.52 -8.59 -0.61
CA CYS A 66 -7.03 -8.35 -1.95
C CYS A 66 -7.40 -9.67 -2.62
N PRO A 67 -8.67 -9.89 -3.04
CA PRO A 67 -9.08 -11.14 -3.68
C PRO A 67 -8.60 -11.25 -5.13
N VAL A 68 -8.09 -10.16 -5.72
CA VAL A 68 -7.60 -10.13 -7.09
C VAL A 68 -6.08 -9.95 -7.04
N GLU A 69 -5.37 -11.00 -7.42
CA GLU A 69 -3.92 -10.99 -7.45
C GLU A 69 -3.39 -9.90 -8.38
N GLY A 70 -2.38 -9.15 -7.92
CA GLY A 70 -1.77 -8.07 -8.70
C GLY A 70 -2.55 -6.76 -8.77
N ALA A 71 -3.81 -6.71 -8.30
CA ALA A 71 -4.62 -5.48 -8.32
C ALA A 71 -4.10 -4.39 -7.37
N ILE A 72 -3.32 -4.75 -6.36
CA ILE A 72 -2.68 -3.85 -5.42
C ILE A 72 -1.24 -4.29 -5.16
N ARG A 73 -0.32 -3.33 -5.05
CA ARG A 73 1.10 -3.55 -4.73
C ARG A 73 1.53 -2.60 -3.61
N LEU A 74 2.36 -3.12 -2.71
CA LEU A 74 3.00 -2.36 -1.64
C LEU A 74 4.43 -2.00 -2.05
N GLU A 75 4.75 -0.71 -2.10
CA GLU A 75 6.09 -0.20 -2.39
C GLU A 75 6.77 0.27 -1.10
N HIS A 76 7.75 -0.49 -0.61
CA HIS A 76 8.56 -0.07 0.54
C HIS A 76 9.40 1.19 0.21
N PRO A 77 9.63 2.08 1.19
CA PRO A 77 10.47 3.24 0.99
C PRO A 77 11.91 2.78 0.71
N LEU A 78 12.69 3.66 0.09
CA LEU A 78 14.05 3.33 -0.37
C LEU A 78 14.94 2.78 0.77
N MET A 79 14.70 3.26 1.99
CA MET A 79 15.41 2.87 3.22
C MET A 79 15.12 1.42 3.66
N ASN A 80 13.95 0.89 3.31
CA ASN A 80 13.47 -0.44 3.73
C ASN A 80 13.51 -1.47 2.58
N ARG A 81 14.02 -1.09 1.40
CA ARG A 81 14.14 -2.03 0.28
C ARG A 81 15.36 -2.93 0.47
N THR A 82 15.13 -4.24 0.44
CA THR A 82 16.20 -5.23 0.50
C THR A 82 17.16 -5.05 -0.68
N LYS A 83 18.43 -4.81 -0.39
CA LYS A 83 19.50 -4.88 -1.37
C LYS A 83 20.01 -6.32 -1.43
N PHE A 84 19.60 -7.05 -2.46
CA PHE A 84 20.22 -8.32 -2.77
C PHE A 84 21.59 -8.06 -3.37
N ILE A 85 22.64 -8.51 -2.69
CA ILE A 85 24.01 -8.50 -3.20
C ILE A 85 24.45 -9.94 -3.44
N GLU A 86 25.05 -10.19 -4.60
CA GLU A 86 25.67 -11.48 -4.86
C GLU A 86 26.92 -11.61 -3.98
N LYS A 87 26.87 -12.51 -3.01
CA LYS A 87 28.05 -12.83 -2.21
C LYS A 87 28.87 -13.86 -2.97
N LYS A 88 30.08 -13.51 -3.41
CA LYS A 88 31.06 -14.51 -3.85
C LYS A 88 31.39 -15.40 -2.65
N MET A 89 30.99 -16.67 -2.69
CA MET A 89 31.41 -17.66 -1.71
C MET A 89 32.94 -17.73 -1.69
N LYS A 90 33.57 -17.26 -0.61
CA LYS A 90 34.96 -17.62 -0.34
C LYS A 90 34.94 -19.04 0.22
N GLY A 91 35.52 -19.99 -0.53
CA GLY A 91 35.74 -21.34 -0.04
C GLY A 91 36.47 -21.27 1.30
N HIS A 92 35.84 -21.77 2.35
CA HIS A 92 36.51 -22.05 3.61
C HIS A 92 37.21 -23.39 3.39
N ASN A 93 38.48 -23.35 3.01
CA ASN A 93 39.32 -24.55 3.06
C ASN A 93 39.78 -24.67 4.51
N GLU A 94 39.31 -25.72 5.19
CA GLU A 94 39.98 -26.30 6.36
C GLU A 94 41.41 -26.71 6.03
#